data_AF-A0AAV3PNX4-F1
#
_entry.id   AF-A0AAV3PNX4-F1
#
_cell.length_a   1.000
_cell.length_b   1.000
_cell.length_c   1.000
_cell.angle_alpha   90.00
_cell.angle_beta   90.00
_cell.angle_gamma   90.00
#
_symmetry.space_group_name_H-M   'P 1'
#
loop_
_entity.id
_entity.type
_entity.pdbx_description
1 polymer ?
#
loop_
_entity_poly.entity_id
_entity_poly.type
_entity_poly.pdbx_seq_one_letter_code
_entity_poly.pdbx_strand_id
1 'polypeptide(L)'
;MELAAKQGWCHVDVESNSQTLIKAIVEEFAVPLEIDVVVEDVRAQGRLLDATFRYVRRGANNVAHSITHWNCGSEHEATWLHSPPY
;
A
#
# COMPACT_ATOMS: atom_id res chain seq x y z
N MET A 1 4.78 0.82 -3.82
CA MET A 1 5.70 1.91 -3.44
C MET A 1 6.70 2.25 -4.53
N GLU A 2 7.13 1.27 -5.33
CA GLU A 2 7.94 1.50 -6.54
C GLU A 2 7.44 2.63 -7.44
N LEU A 3 6.13 2.76 -7.65
CA LEU A 3 5.56 3.86 -8.42
C LEU A 3 5.85 5.23 -7.78
N ALA A 4 5.64 5.38 -6.47
CA ALA A 4 5.91 6.62 -5.76
C ALA A 4 7.40 7.01 -5.84
N ALA A 5 8.30 6.02 -5.71
CA ALA A 5 9.72 6.21 -5.91
C ALA A 5 10.06 6.66 -7.35
N LYS A 6 9.46 6.03 -8.37
CA LYS A 6 9.63 6.43 -9.79
C LYS A 6 9.12 7.85 -10.06
N GLN A 7 8.09 8.29 -9.35
CA GLN A 7 7.55 9.65 -9.45
C GLN A 7 8.33 10.67 -8.62
N GLY A 8 9.39 10.25 -7.91
CA GLY A 8 10.23 11.14 -7.11
C GLY A 8 9.56 11.67 -5.84
N TRP A 9 8.57 10.96 -5.31
CA TRP A 9 7.92 11.36 -4.06
C TRP A 9 8.83 11.09 -2.87
N CYS A 10 8.82 11.99 -1.89
CA CYS A 10 9.65 11.89 -0.69
C CYS A 10 8.87 11.48 0.56
N HIS A 11 7.54 11.54 0.50
CA HIS A 11 6.63 11.21 1.59
C HIS A 11 5.39 10.51 1.02
N VAL A 12 4.94 9.43 1.67
CA VAL A 12 3.79 8.64 1.19
C VAL A 12 2.92 8.17 2.35
N ASP A 13 1.65 8.54 2.34
CA ASP A 13 0.65 7.98 3.23
C ASP A 13 0.01 6.74 2.61
N VAL A 14 0.16 5.58 3.25
CA VAL A 14 -0.35 4.30 2.79
C VAL A 14 -1.53 3.86 3.65
N GLU A 15 -2.68 3.68 3.02
CA GLU A 15 -3.91 3.23 3.66
C GLU A 15 -4.27 1.81 3.26
N SER A 16 -4.69 1.00 4.23
CA SER A 16 -5.19 -0.35 3.96
C SER A 16 -6.33 -0.73 4.88
N ASN A 17 -7.28 -1.52 4.36
CA ASN A 17 -8.32 -2.15 5.17
C ASN A 17 -7.91 -3.52 5.73
N SER A 18 -6.66 -3.94 5.54
CA SER A 18 -6.10 -5.14 6.16
C SER A 18 -5.39 -4.80 7.47
N GLN A 19 -6.07 -5.00 8.59
CA GLN A 19 -5.50 -4.72 9.91
C GLN A 19 -4.26 -5.57 10.19
N THR A 20 -4.26 -6.84 9.76
CA THR A 20 -3.13 -7.76 9.93
C THR A 20 -1.89 -7.24 9.22
N LEU A 21 -2.02 -6.73 7.98
CA LEU A 21 -0.86 -6.20 7.24
C LEU A 21 -0.33 -4.92 7.85
N ILE A 22 -1.21 -3.99 8.26
CA ILE A 22 -0.78 -2.75 8.92
C ILE A 22 -0.02 -3.06 10.21
N LYS A 23 -0.53 -4.00 11.03
CA LYS A 23 0.16 -4.44 12.25
C LYS A 23 1.47 -5.16 11.94
N ALA A 24 1.51 -6.00 10.92
CA ALA A 24 2.74 -6.63 10.48
C ALA A 24 3.76 -5.56 10.14
N ILE A 25 3.43 -4.57 9.30
CA ILE A 25 4.37 -3.54 8.86
C ILE A 25 4.84 -2.64 10.02
N VAL A 26 3.91 -2.17 10.87
CA VAL A 26 4.16 -1.13 11.88
C VAL A 26 4.60 -1.69 13.24
N GLU A 27 3.98 -2.78 13.71
CA GLU A 27 4.13 -3.30 15.08
C GLU A 27 5.04 -4.53 15.16
N GLU A 28 5.70 -4.92 14.07
CA GLU A 28 6.52 -6.14 13.99
C GLU A 28 5.78 -7.43 14.35
N PHE A 29 4.49 -7.49 14.00
CA PHE A 29 3.67 -8.68 14.21
C PHE A 29 4.08 -9.84 13.30
N ALA A 30 4.17 -11.05 13.86
CA ALA A 30 4.55 -12.25 13.12
C ALA A 30 3.51 -12.61 12.03
N VAL A 31 4.00 -12.83 10.82
CA VAL A 31 3.21 -13.28 9.67
C VAL A 31 3.77 -14.60 9.13
N PRO A 32 3.00 -15.35 8.31
CA PRO A 32 3.54 -16.50 7.58
C PRO A 32 4.80 -16.13 6.78
N LEU A 33 5.75 -17.06 6.68
CA LEU A 33 7.05 -16.83 6.04
C LEU A 33 6.92 -16.32 4.60
N GLU A 34 5.89 -16.77 3.89
CA GLU A 34 5.61 -16.37 2.51
C GLU A 34 5.29 -14.87 2.38
N ILE A 35 4.78 -14.27 3.44
CA ILE A 35 4.36 -12.86 3.51
C ILE A 35 5.46 -12.00 4.16
N ASP A 36 6.30 -12.60 5.00
CA ASP A 36 7.36 -11.92 5.75
C ASP A 36 8.36 -11.20 4.84
N VAL A 37 8.78 -11.85 3.74
CA VAL A 37 9.67 -11.25 2.74
C VAL A 37 9.06 -10.00 2.12
N VAL A 38 7.74 -10.03 1.85
CA VAL A 38 7.02 -8.87 1.28
C VAL A 38 6.90 -7.76 2.31
N VAL A 39 6.64 -8.09 3.58
CA VAL A 39 6.57 -7.11 4.68
C VAL A 39 7.91 -6.41 4.88
N GLU A 40 9.03 -7.14 4.82
CA GLU A 40 10.37 -6.57 4.92
C GLU A 40 10.70 -5.63 3.76
N ASP A 41 10.37 -6.02 2.52
CA ASP A 41 10.56 -5.14 1.36
C ASP A 41 9.72 -3.86 1.48
N VAL A 42 8.46 -3.99 1.90
CA VAL A 42 7.58 -2.85 2.18
C VAL A 42 8.17 -1.93 3.26
N ARG A 43 8.72 -2.47 4.36
CA ARG A 43 9.39 -1.65 5.38
C ARG A 43 10.63 -0.94 4.83
N ALA A 44 11.45 -1.64 4.05
CA ALA A 44 12.65 -1.08 3.45
C ALA A 44 12.31 0.09 2.51
N GLN A 45 11.35 -0.10 1.61
CA GLN A 45 10.87 0.95 0.71
C GLN A 45 10.17 2.08 1.47
N GLY A 46 9.41 1.76 2.52
CA GLY A 46 8.73 2.74 3.36
C GLY A 46 9.72 3.69 4.04
N ARG A 47 10.86 3.19 4.53
CA ARG A 47 11.92 4.03 5.11
C ARG A 47 12.53 5.00 4.10
N LEU A 48 12.66 4.60 2.83
CA LEU A 48 13.20 5.46 1.78
C LEU A 48 12.26 6.60 1.39
N LEU A 49 10.95 6.37 1.51
CA LEU A 49 9.89 7.28 1.09
C LEU A 49 9.20 8.00 2.24
N ASP A 50 9.79 7.98 3.45
CA ASP A 50 9.18 8.50 4.69
C ASP A 50 7.69 8.09 4.82
N ALA A 51 7.42 6.81 4.59
CA ALA A 51 6.04 6.35 4.43
C ALA A 51 5.34 6.15 5.78
N THR A 52 4.09 6.59 5.88
CA THR A 52 3.20 6.27 7.00
C THR A 52 2.22 5.17 6.60
N PHE A 53 1.86 4.29 7.53
CA PHE A 53 0.93 3.18 7.27
C PHE A 53 -0.23 3.25 8.25
N ARG A 54 -1.47 3.29 7.73
CA ARG A 54 -2.68 3.35 8.57
C ARG A 54 -3.77 2.40 8.13
N TYR A 55 -4.48 1.90 9.14
CA TYR A 55 -5.69 1.13 8.91
C TYR A 55 -6.87 2.07 8.59
N VAL A 56 -7.64 1.72 7.56
CA VAL A 56 -8.90 2.39 7.22
C VAL A 56 -10.04 1.37 7.08
N ARG A 57 -11.29 1.83 7.29
CA ARG A 57 -12.46 0.96 7.08
C ARG A 57 -12.58 0.60 5.60
N ARG A 58 -13.08 -0.60 5.28
CA ARG A 58 -13.23 -1.10 3.89
C ARG A 58 -13.97 -0.12 2.97
N GLY A 59 -14.97 0.60 3.48
CA GLY A 59 -15.71 1.60 2.71
C GLY A 59 -14.85 2.79 2.22
N ALA A 60 -13.80 3.15 2.96
CA ALA A 60 -12.84 4.18 2.57
C ALA A 60 -11.79 3.65 1.57
N ASN A 61 -11.56 2.33 1.55
CA ASN A 61 -10.67 1.66 0.60
C ASN A 61 -11.41 1.13 -0.66
N ASN A 62 -12.54 1.75 -1.00
CA ASN A 62 -13.41 1.30 -2.10
C ASN A 62 -12.71 1.40 -3.47
N VAL A 63 -11.85 2.40 -3.67
CA VAL A 63 -11.11 2.60 -4.91
C VAL A 63 -10.14 1.44 -5.14
N ALA A 64 -9.27 1.14 -4.17
CA ALA A 64 -8.35 0.01 -4.29
C ALA A 64 -9.10 -1.31 -4.44
N HIS A 65 -10.20 -1.48 -3.71
CA HIS A 65 -11.05 -2.66 -3.85
C HIS A 65 -11.63 -2.82 -5.26
N SER A 66 -12.10 -1.72 -5.86
CA SER A 66 -12.62 -1.70 -7.23
C SER A 66 -11.54 -2.01 -8.26
N ILE A 67 -10.33 -1.48 -8.07
CA ILE A 67 -9.17 -1.77 -8.93
C ILE A 67 -8.80 -3.25 -8.88
N THR A 68 -8.69 -3.84 -7.69
CA THR A 68 -8.39 -5.27 -7.57
C THR A 68 -9.47 -6.14 -8.23
N HIS A 69 -10.74 -5.78 -8.07
CA HIS A 69 -11.84 -6.50 -8.72
C HIS A 69 -11.82 -6.38 -10.25
N TRP A 70 -11.49 -5.19 -10.77
CA TRP A 70 -11.36 -5.00 -12.22
C TRP A 70 -10.19 -5.83 -12.77
N ASN A 71 -9.07 -5.88 -12.07
CA ASN A 71 -7.90 -6.65 -12.49
C ASN A 71 -8.05 -8.16 -12.33
N CYS A 72 -8.84 -8.63 -11.37
CA CYS A 72 -9.23 -10.05 -11.32
C CYS A 72 -10.06 -10.48 -12.54
N GLY A 73 -10.61 -9.54 -13.32
CA GLY A 73 -11.34 -9.81 -14.57
C GLY A 73 -10.60 -9.41 -15.86
N SER A 74 -9.53 -8.62 -15.80
CA SER A 74 -8.78 -8.15 -16.97
C SER A 74 -7.30 -7.92 -16.62
N GLU A 75 -6.38 -8.41 -17.45
CA GLU A 75 -4.92 -8.31 -17.31
C GLU A 75 -4.37 -6.88 -17.51
N HIS A 76 -4.87 -5.87 -16.78
CA HIS A 76 -4.44 -4.47 -16.96
C HIS A 76 -3.88 -3.86 -15.67
N GLU A 77 -2.73 -3.19 -15.75
CA GLU A 77 -2.19 -2.40 -14.65
C GLU A 77 -2.97 -1.08 -14.52
N ALA A 78 -3.59 -0.83 -13.38
CA ALA A 78 -4.26 0.43 -13.09
C ALA A 78 -3.39 1.29 -12.16
N THR A 79 -3.09 2.52 -12.60
CA THR A 79 -2.43 3.55 -11.79
C THR A 79 -3.27 4.82 -11.80
N TRP A 80 -3.62 5.35 -10.63
CA TRP A 80 -4.34 6.62 -10.51
C TRP A 80 -3.50 7.65 -9.75
N LEU A 81 -3.28 8.79 -10.39
CA LEU A 81 -2.64 9.96 -9.81
C LEU A 81 -3.74 10.97 -9.47
N HIS A 82 -3.92 11.29 -8.19
CA HIS A 82 -4.69 12.48 -7.82
C HIS A 82 -3.74 13.69 -7.82
N SER A 83 -4.07 14.70 -8.62
CA SER A 83 -3.49 16.04 -8.46
C SER A 83 -3.96 16.65 -7.13
N PRO A 84 -3.10 17.38 -6.40
CA PRO A 84 -3.49 18.00 -5.12
C PRO A 84 -4.58 19.07 -5.35
N PRO A 85 -5.48 19.30 -4.37
CA PRO A 85 -6.49 20.34 -4.46
C PRO A 85 -5.82 21.72 -4.42
N TYR A 86 -6.21 22.59 -5.35
CA TYR A 86 -5.84 24.01 -5.40
C TYR A 86 -6.40 24.79 -4.20
#